data_AF-A0A973PNY2-F1
#
_entry.id   AF-A0A973PNY2-F1
#
_cell.length_a   1.000
_cell.length_b   1.000
_cell.length_c   1.000
_cell.angle_alpha   90.00
_cell.angle_beta   90.00
_cell.angle_gamma   90.00
#
_symmetry.space_group_name_H-M   'P 1'
#
loop_
_entity.id
_entity.type
_entity.pdbx_description
1 polymer ?
#
loop_
_entity_poly.entity_id
_entity_poly.type
_entity_poly.pdbx_seq_one_letter_code
_entity_poly.pdbx_strand_id
1 'polypeptide(L)'
;MRVRARVERSVSTADLLRDEVTRWLAARAGRSEFRRFGHHFEVLDAVLSRMLSGIRERLLSVPAADSRAAYAACHELDRSLLTVKRLFEWYVPKYDQRLDPVRGPALAAADEVVRSCWWQPFDVLGKRDLAGPLPYLDPFFEAFAVPRAQVADELGLAAELIPVISLPEWSVREAWWLVAAAHETGHVLLHDLDLGYEARSVAGDWAEEVFADVYAALMVGPAAAWVVAELGHGLTADSLYYPPLDRRLSIMELADPLAAAMLDLEVGGVPLPGLAGVLDARLVAAWTGSLAVADPVITKVGARGSARAMIAAGVAARGGPAVQANLLAHLPRCGPEGTMGSTLSRPGVDALADRLTRRVLP
;
A
#
# COMPACT_ATOMS: atom_id res chain seq x y z
N MET A 1 20.08 27.86 -34.74
CA MET A 1 19.14 28.58 -33.85
C MET A 1 17.90 27.76 -33.49
N ARG A 2 17.15 27.21 -34.47
CA ARG A 2 15.90 26.45 -34.20
C ARG A 2 16.08 25.18 -33.36
N VAL A 3 17.11 24.37 -33.62
CA VAL A 3 17.41 23.15 -32.85
C VAL A 3 17.74 23.47 -31.38
N ARG A 4 18.58 24.48 -31.15
CA ARG A 4 18.92 24.93 -29.79
C ARG A 4 17.68 25.36 -29.00
N ALA A 5 16.80 26.17 -29.60
CA ALA A 5 15.54 26.56 -28.98
C ALA A 5 14.59 25.36 -28.72
N ARG A 6 14.65 24.30 -29.54
CA ARG A 6 13.89 23.07 -29.31
C ARG A 6 14.42 22.30 -28.08
N VAL A 7 15.74 22.13 -27.99
CA VAL A 7 16.40 21.49 -26.84
C VAL A 7 16.15 22.28 -25.55
N GLU A 8 16.36 23.61 -25.59
CA GLU A 8 16.14 24.50 -24.45
C GLU A 8 14.70 24.41 -23.91
N ARG A 9 13.69 24.27 -24.79
CA ARG A 9 12.30 24.05 -24.36
C ARG A 9 12.12 22.71 -23.65
N SER A 10 12.65 21.60 -24.16
CA SER A 10 12.56 20.30 -23.49
C SER A 10 13.29 20.28 -22.14
N VAL A 11 14.48 20.89 -22.08
CA VAL A 11 15.24 21.03 -20.83
C VAL A 11 14.43 21.84 -19.81
N SER A 12 13.86 22.97 -20.22
CA SER A 12 13.00 23.77 -19.35
C SER A 12 11.78 23.00 -18.86
N THR A 13 11.17 22.14 -19.69
CA THR A 13 10.07 21.26 -19.25
C THR A 13 10.52 20.25 -18.20
N ALA A 14 11.70 19.64 -18.38
CA ALA A 14 12.27 18.71 -17.41
C ALA A 14 12.56 19.42 -16.06
N ASP A 15 13.12 20.62 -16.11
CA ASP A 15 13.42 21.44 -14.93
C ASP A 15 12.12 21.85 -14.19
N LEU A 16 11.09 22.28 -14.91
CA LEU A 16 9.79 22.63 -14.33
C LEU A 16 9.12 21.44 -13.63
N LEU A 17 9.14 20.25 -14.25
CA LEU A 17 8.58 19.03 -13.65
C LEU A 17 9.37 18.61 -12.40
N ARG A 18 10.70 18.75 -12.41
CA ARG A 18 11.51 18.50 -11.22
C ARG A 18 11.14 19.44 -10.07
N ASP A 19 11.03 20.74 -10.36
CA ASP A 19 10.66 21.74 -9.35
C ASP A 19 9.23 21.53 -8.82
N GLU A 20 8.31 21.02 -9.65
CA GLU A 20 6.97 20.59 -9.23
C GLU A 20 7.04 19.43 -8.23
N VAL A 21 7.74 18.34 -8.59
CA VAL A 21 7.91 17.14 -7.74
C VAL A 21 8.57 17.51 -6.40
N THR A 22 9.69 18.23 -6.44
CA THR A 22 10.43 18.63 -5.23
C THR A 22 9.56 19.48 -4.30
N ARG A 23 8.85 20.49 -4.84
CA ARG A 23 7.94 21.32 -4.02
C ARG A 23 6.80 20.51 -3.43
N TRP A 24 6.22 19.58 -4.21
CA TRP A 24 5.12 18.75 -3.73
C TRP A 24 5.55 17.85 -2.56
N LEU A 25 6.71 17.19 -2.67
CA LEU A 25 7.29 16.33 -1.63
C LEU A 25 7.65 17.14 -0.38
N ALA A 26 8.36 18.27 -0.55
CA ALA A 26 8.76 19.13 0.55
C ALA A 26 7.56 19.68 1.35
N ALA A 27 6.47 20.03 0.67
CA ALA A 27 5.25 20.50 1.32
C ALA A 27 4.55 19.44 2.19
N ARG A 28 4.88 18.16 2.03
CA ARG A 28 4.22 17.03 2.71
C ARG A 28 5.11 16.35 3.76
N ALA A 29 6.43 16.33 3.56
CA ALA A 29 7.38 15.69 4.46
C ALA A 29 7.32 16.18 5.92
N GLY A 30 6.86 17.41 6.17
CA GLY A 30 6.71 17.99 7.52
C GLY A 30 5.30 17.96 8.11
N ARG A 31 4.32 17.37 7.41
CA ARG A 31 2.91 17.41 7.82
C ARG A 31 2.52 16.18 8.62
N SER A 32 1.76 16.39 9.69
CA SER A 32 1.34 15.34 10.63
C SER A 32 0.51 14.22 9.99
N GLU A 33 -0.22 14.57 8.94
CA GLU A 33 -1.07 13.72 8.11
C GLU A 33 -0.25 12.71 7.32
N PHE A 34 1.03 13.00 7.08
CA PHE A 34 1.94 12.13 6.33
C PHE A 34 3.07 11.54 7.17
N ARG A 35 2.97 11.57 8.50
CA ARG A 35 4.03 11.09 9.41
C ARG A 35 4.49 9.65 9.14
N ARG A 36 3.63 8.82 8.54
CA ARG A 36 3.94 7.41 8.22
C ARG A 36 4.62 7.23 6.86
N PHE A 37 4.67 8.27 6.02
CA PHE A 37 5.13 8.17 4.62
C PHE A 37 6.51 8.77 4.36
N GLY A 38 7.29 9.07 5.42
CA GLY A 38 8.66 9.58 5.24
C GLY A 38 9.46 8.74 4.24
N HIS A 39 9.44 7.41 4.41
CA HIS A 39 10.15 6.52 3.51
C HIS A 39 9.57 6.48 2.08
N HIS A 40 8.25 6.58 1.94
CA HIS A 40 7.62 6.65 0.62
C HIS A 40 8.11 7.86 -0.15
N PHE A 41 8.19 9.02 0.51
CA PHE A 41 8.67 10.25 -0.11
C PHE A 41 10.15 10.20 -0.46
N GLU A 42 11.00 9.53 0.34
CA GLU A 42 12.40 9.29 -0.01
C GLU A 42 12.54 8.44 -1.28
N VAL A 43 11.76 7.35 -1.39
CA VAL A 43 11.77 6.48 -2.59
C VAL A 43 11.29 7.24 -3.82
N LEU A 44 10.18 7.97 -3.70
CA LEU A 44 9.64 8.76 -4.80
C LEU A 44 10.59 9.87 -5.23
N ASP A 45 11.20 10.61 -4.28
CA ASP A 45 12.18 11.65 -4.59
C ASP A 45 13.35 11.06 -5.38
N ALA A 46 13.99 10.03 -4.84
CA ALA A 46 15.18 9.45 -5.45
C ALA A 46 14.90 8.90 -6.85
N VAL A 47 13.78 8.19 -7.04
CA VAL A 47 13.37 7.63 -8.33
C VAL A 47 13.06 8.74 -9.33
N LEU A 48 12.15 9.66 -8.99
CA LEU A 48 11.69 10.70 -9.92
C LEU A 48 12.83 11.68 -10.25
N SER A 49 13.61 12.10 -9.25
CA SER A 49 14.74 13.01 -9.43
C SER A 49 15.84 12.40 -10.31
N ARG A 50 16.12 11.08 -10.17
CA ARG A 50 17.10 10.39 -11.05
C ARG A 50 16.61 10.29 -12.48
N MET A 51 15.35 9.91 -12.70
CA MET A 51 14.76 9.82 -14.03
C MET A 51 14.79 11.18 -14.74
N LEU A 52 14.38 12.25 -14.06
CA LEU A 52 14.38 13.61 -14.60
C LEU A 52 15.80 14.11 -14.89
N SER A 53 16.76 13.83 -14.00
CA SER A 53 18.17 14.20 -14.22
C SER A 53 18.76 13.47 -15.43
N GLY A 54 18.52 12.16 -15.57
CA GLY A 54 18.98 11.39 -16.72
C GLY A 54 18.38 11.88 -18.05
N ILE A 55 17.08 12.18 -18.07
CA ILE A 55 16.41 12.75 -19.26
C ILE A 55 17.00 14.11 -19.61
N ARG A 56 17.21 14.98 -18.60
CA ARG A 56 17.79 16.31 -18.78
C ARG A 56 19.21 16.25 -19.33
N GLU A 57 20.07 15.39 -18.79
CA GLU A 57 21.43 15.17 -19.28
C GLU A 57 21.42 14.68 -20.72
N ARG A 58 20.52 13.75 -21.06
CA ARG A 58 20.38 13.26 -22.43
C ARG A 58 19.92 14.35 -23.38
N LEU A 59 18.98 15.21 -22.98
CA LEU A 59 18.54 16.39 -23.75
C LEU A 59 19.69 17.36 -24.03
N LEU A 60 20.54 17.65 -23.03
CA LEU A 60 21.72 18.50 -23.20
C LEU A 60 22.77 17.90 -24.14
N SER A 61 22.79 16.57 -24.28
CA SER A 61 23.69 15.84 -25.20
C SER A 61 23.19 15.75 -26.64
N VAL A 62 21.97 16.24 -26.95
CA VAL A 62 21.40 16.13 -28.30
C VAL A 62 22.23 16.95 -29.31
N PRO A 63 22.75 16.34 -30.39
CA PRO A 63 23.63 17.02 -31.32
C PRO A 63 22.89 18.09 -32.13
N ALA A 64 23.46 19.29 -32.20
CA ALA A 64 22.84 20.42 -32.91
C ALA A 64 23.05 20.40 -34.44
N ALA A 65 23.88 19.49 -34.96
CA ALA A 65 24.31 19.47 -36.36
C ALA A 65 23.24 18.93 -37.32
N ASP A 66 22.39 18.00 -36.88
CA ASP A 66 21.29 17.44 -37.68
C ASP A 66 19.94 17.80 -37.05
N SER A 67 19.21 18.70 -37.71
CA SER A 67 17.91 19.16 -37.21
C SER A 67 16.86 18.06 -37.16
N ARG A 68 16.87 17.08 -38.08
CA ARG A 68 15.87 16.01 -38.07
C ARG A 68 16.15 15.06 -36.91
N ALA A 69 17.40 14.61 -36.77
CA ALA A 69 17.81 13.74 -35.69
C ALA A 69 17.60 14.40 -34.32
N ALA A 70 17.92 15.69 -34.18
CA ALA A 70 17.72 16.41 -32.93
C ALA A 70 16.24 16.51 -32.52
N TYR A 71 15.35 16.78 -33.47
CA TYR A 71 13.91 16.85 -33.19
C TYR A 71 13.32 15.48 -32.83
N ALA A 72 13.76 14.41 -33.51
CA ALA A 72 13.36 13.04 -33.18
C ALA A 72 13.84 12.64 -31.78
N ALA A 73 15.10 12.91 -31.44
CA ALA A 73 15.63 12.65 -30.10
C ALA A 73 14.88 13.43 -29.00
N CYS A 74 14.60 14.73 -29.23
CA CYS A 74 13.78 15.50 -28.30
C CYS A 74 12.35 14.97 -28.19
N HIS A 75 11.77 14.45 -29.27
CA HIS A 75 10.43 13.86 -29.24
C HIS A 75 10.38 12.62 -28.35
N GLU A 76 11.33 11.69 -28.51
CA GLU A 76 11.40 10.50 -27.66
C GLU A 76 11.61 10.87 -26.19
N LEU A 77 12.53 11.81 -25.90
CA LEU A 77 12.77 12.25 -24.53
C LEU A 77 11.58 13.00 -23.91
N ASP A 78 10.80 13.75 -24.71
CA ASP A 78 9.55 14.35 -24.23
C ASP A 78 8.49 13.28 -23.89
N ARG A 79 8.47 12.14 -24.59
CA ARG A 79 7.61 11.00 -24.22
C ARG A 79 8.06 10.41 -22.88
N SER A 80 9.36 10.29 -22.64
CA SER A 80 9.91 9.88 -21.35
C SER A 80 9.50 10.84 -20.22
N LEU A 81 9.54 12.16 -20.46
CA LEU A 81 9.04 13.16 -19.50
C LEU A 81 7.55 12.97 -19.19
N LEU A 82 6.73 12.68 -20.21
CA LEU A 82 5.31 12.39 -20.00
C LEU A 82 5.10 11.14 -19.14
N THR A 83 5.89 10.09 -19.34
CA THR A 83 5.84 8.89 -18.48
C THR A 83 6.18 9.22 -17.02
N VAL A 84 7.24 10.01 -16.77
CA VAL A 84 7.59 10.45 -15.41
C VAL A 84 6.47 11.29 -14.79
N LYS A 85 5.88 12.20 -15.57
CA LYS A 85 4.75 13.03 -15.12
C LYS A 85 3.54 12.18 -14.73
N ARG A 86 3.16 11.20 -15.55
CA ARG A 86 2.05 10.28 -15.27
C ARG A 86 2.29 9.46 -14.00
N LEU A 87 3.50 8.97 -13.80
CA LEU A 87 3.88 8.27 -12.57
C LEU A 87 3.69 9.15 -11.34
N PHE A 88 4.16 10.40 -11.39
CA PHE A 88 3.96 11.37 -10.32
C PHE A 88 2.45 11.64 -10.08
N GLU A 89 1.72 11.98 -11.15
CA GLU A 89 0.28 12.28 -11.09
C GLU A 89 -0.58 11.07 -10.68
N TRP A 90 -0.08 9.84 -10.78
CA TRP A 90 -0.78 8.65 -10.31
C TRP A 90 -0.75 8.51 -8.78
N TYR A 91 0.34 8.94 -8.13
CA TYR A 91 0.48 8.90 -6.67
C TYR A 91 -0.13 10.12 -5.97
N VAL A 92 0.05 11.32 -6.55
CA VAL A 92 -0.41 12.60 -5.97
C VAL A 92 -1.83 12.54 -5.41
N PRO A 93 -2.88 12.17 -6.20
CA PRO A 93 -4.24 12.20 -5.72
C PRO A 93 -4.49 11.21 -4.58
N LYS A 94 -3.77 10.07 -4.54
CA LYS A 94 -3.90 9.05 -3.48
C LYS A 94 -3.35 9.56 -2.14
N TYR A 95 -2.20 10.23 -2.17
CA TYR A 95 -1.67 10.90 -0.96
C TYR A 95 -2.57 12.04 -0.51
N ASP A 96 -2.98 12.91 -1.44
CA ASP A 96 -3.69 14.15 -1.14
C ASP A 96 -5.11 13.93 -0.58
N GLN A 97 -5.68 12.73 -0.68
CA GLN A 97 -6.91 12.39 0.06
C GLN A 97 -6.78 12.59 1.58
N ARG A 98 -5.58 12.54 2.14
CA ARG A 98 -5.33 12.79 3.58
C ARG A 98 -5.56 14.24 3.97
N LEU A 99 -5.55 15.15 2.99
CA LEU A 99 -5.80 16.57 3.19
C LEU A 99 -7.28 16.92 3.18
N ASP A 100 -8.12 16.01 2.68
CA ASP A 100 -9.55 16.18 2.64
C ASP A 100 -10.14 15.99 4.06
N PRO A 101 -10.95 16.93 4.57
CA PRO A 101 -11.46 16.87 5.94
C PRO A 101 -12.44 15.71 6.18
N VAL A 102 -13.02 15.14 5.12
CA VAL A 102 -13.98 14.02 5.21
C VAL A 102 -13.23 12.68 5.14
N ARG A 103 -12.29 12.53 4.22
CA ARG A 103 -11.54 11.28 3.99
C ARG A 103 -10.31 11.13 4.90
N GLY A 104 -9.68 12.24 5.27
CA GLY A 104 -8.43 12.26 6.04
C GLY A 104 -8.47 11.45 7.33
N PRO A 105 -9.50 11.57 8.19
CA PRO A 105 -9.59 10.78 9.42
C PRO A 105 -9.62 9.27 9.17
N ALA A 106 -10.38 8.80 8.18
CA ALA A 106 -10.48 7.39 7.83
C ALA A 106 -9.16 6.86 7.26
N LEU A 107 -8.46 7.64 6.43
CA LEU A 107 -7.15 7.28 5.92
C LEU A 107 -6.07 7.27 7.00
N ALA A 108 -6.09 8.21 7.95
CA ALA A 108 -5.17 8.18 9.08
C ALA A 108 -5.35 6.92 9.94
N ALA A 109 -6.58 6.42 10.05
CA ALA A 109 -6.88 5.15 10.70
C ALA A 109 -6.41 3.96 9.86
N ALA A 110 -6.67 3.98 8.55
CA ALA A 110 -6.22 2.95 7.60
C ALA A 110 -4.70 2.81 7.60
N ASP A 111 -3.97 3.93 7.62
CA ASP A 111 -2.51 3.97 7.62
C ASP A 111 -1.92 3.14 8.78
N GLU A 112 -2.56 3.16 9.96
CA GLU A 112 -2.09 2.37 11.10
C GLU A 112 -2.46 0.90 11.01
N VAL A 113 -3.64 0.56 10.48
CA VAL A 113 -4.02 -0.84 10.24
C VAL A 113 -3.06 -1.46 9.23
N VAL A 114 -2.87 -0.81 8.09
CA VAL A 114 -1.94 -1.24 7.04
C VAL A 114 -0.52 -1.35 7.58
N ARG A 115 -0.02 -0.34 8.29
CA ARG A 115 1.34 -0.38 8.84
C ARG A 115 1.51 -1.53 9.84
N SER A 116 0.54 -1.74 10.73
CA SER A 116 0.59 -2.83 11.70
C SER A 116 0.51 -4.20 11.01
N CYS A 117 -0.22 -4.30 9.90
CA CYS A 117 -0.24 -5.49 9.07
C CYS A 117 1.06 -5.69 8.30
N TRP A 118 1.64 -4.63 7.73
CA TRP A 118 2.81 -4.70 6.87
C TRP A 118 4.09 -5.01 7.63
N TRP A 119 4.38 -4.26 8.69
CA TRP A 119 5.69 -4.30 9.36
C TRP A 119 5.93 -5.62 10.12
N GLN A 120 4.88 -6.21 10.66
CA GLN A 120 4.96 -7.32 11.60
C GLN A 120 5.73 -8.55 11.05
N PRO A 121 5.45 -9.05 9.83
CA PRO A 121 6.25 -10.13 9.23
C PRO A 121 7.73 -9.79 9.03
N PHE A 122 8.05 -8.58 8.57
CA PHE A 122 9.44 -8.19 8.30
C PHE A 122 10.28 -8.04 9.58
N ASP A 123 9.67 -7.51 10.65
CA ASP A 123 10.30 -7.43 11.98
C ASP A 123 10.65 -8.83 12.50
N VAL A 124 9.73 -9.80 12.37
CA VAL A 124 9.96 -11.19 12.78
C VAL A 124 11.10 -11.83 11.97
N LEU A 125 11.13 -11.58 10.66
CA LEU A 125 12.17 -12.10 9.78
C LEU A 125 13.53 -11.42 9.96
N GLY A 126 13.61 -10.35 10.77
CA GLY A 126 14.80 -9.50 10.85
C GLY A 126 15.18 -8.89 9.49
N LYS A 127 14.23 -8.83 8.56
CA LYS A 127 14.42 -8.26 7.22
C LYS A 127 14.11 -6.77 7.30
N ARG A 128 14.77 -5.99 6.44
CA ARG A 128 14.36 -4.61 6.20
C ARG A 128 13.08 -4.64 5.39
N ASP A 129 12.00 -4.13 5.95
CA ASP A 129 10.75 -3.93 5.24
C ASP A 129 10.95 -2.89 4.13
N LEU A 130 10.39 -3.19 2.95
CA LEU A 130 10.23 -2.22 1.87
C LEU A 130 9.15 -1.18 2.25
N ALA A 131 9.08 -0.07 1.50
CA ALA A 131 8.01 0.92 1.64
C ALA A 131 6.63 0.26 1.53
N GLY A 132 5.83 0.24 2.61
CA GLY A 132 4.57 -0.51 2.64
C GLY A 132 3.50 0.01 1.67
N PRO A 133 2.35 -0.66 1.59
CA PRO A 133 1.31 -0.24 0.65
C PRO A 133 0.68 1.08 1.07
N LEU A 134 0.51 2.01 0.13
CA LEU A 134 -0.24 3.24 0.32
C LEU A 134 -1.75 2.94 0.27
N PRO A 135 -2.51 3.07 1.37
CA PRO A 135 -3.96 2.98 1.28
C PRO A 135 -4.53 4.26 0.67
N TYR A 136 -5.60 4.12 -0.12
CA TYR A 136 -6.44 5.22 -0.56
C TYR A 136 -7.90 4.79 -0.56
N LEU A 137 -8.83 5.74 -0.57
CA LEU A 137 -10.25 5.45 -0.69
C LEU A 137 -10.67 5.53 -2.15
N ASP A 138 -11.39 4.50 -2.58
CA ASP A 138 -11.92 4.37 -3.92
C ASP A 138 -13.45 4.36 -3.88
N PRO A 139 -14.13 5.04 -4.82
CA PRO A 139 -15.60 5.03 -4.90
C PRO A 139 -16.18 3.64 -5.19
N PHE A 140 -15.38 2.69 -5.68
CA PHE A 140 -15.84 1.32 -5.86
C PHE A 140 -16.03 0.58 -4.53
N PHE A 141 -16.95 -0.38 -4.56
CA PHE A 141 -17.32 -1.20 -3.41
C PHE A 141 -16.19 -2.19 -3.03
N GLU A 142 -15.33 -2.54 -3.98
CA GLU A 142 -14.30 -3.56 -3.81
C GLU A 142 -12.97 -2.94 -3.34
N ALA A 143 -12.38 -3.58 -2.33
CA ALA A 143 -10.98 -3.37 -2.00
C ALA A 143 -10.12 -4.18 -3.00
N PHE A 144 -8.94 -3.65 -3.31
CA PHE A 144 -7.97 -4.38 -4.14
C PHE A 144 -6.56 -3.88 -3.88
N ALA A 145 -5.58 -4.75 -4.11
CA ALA A 145 -4.17 -4.42 -4.05
C ALA A 145 -3.60 -4.24 -5.46
N VAL A 146 -2.71 -3.25 -5.62
CA VAL A 146 -1.83 -3.13 -6.77
C VAL A 146 -0.40 -3.38 -6.27
N PRO A 147 0.11 -4.62 -6.41
CA PRO A 147 1.49 -4.97 -6.10
C PRO A 147 2.48 -4.09 -6.86
N ARG A 148 3.70 -3.96 -6.34
CA ARG A 148 4.72 -3.04 -6.87
C ARG A 148 4.96 -3.21 -8.37
N ALA A 149 5.03 -4.46 -8.82
CA ALA A 149 5.26 -4.80 -10.23
C ALA A 149 4.09 -4.35 -11.13
N GLN A 150 2.85 -4.50 -10.66
CA GLN A 150 1.66 -4.13 -11.43
C GLN A 150 1.48 -2.61 -11.56
N VAL A 151 1.85 -1.84 -10.52
CA VAL A 151 1.89 -0.36 -10.62
C VAL A 151 2.72 0.08 -11.81
N ALA A 152 3.81 -0.66 -12.05
CA ALA A 152 4.67 -0.34 -13.17
C ALA A 152 4.02 -0.71 -14.49
N ASP A 153 3.42 -1.90 -14.61
CA ASP A 153 2.76 -2.35 -15.85
C ASP A 153 1.66 -1.37 -16.30
N GLU A 154 0.85 -0.86 -15.36
CA GLU A 154 -0.16 0.18 -15.65
C GLU A 154 0.44 1.45 -16.26
N LEU A 155 1.69 1.75 -15.89
CA LEU A 155 2.43 2.93 -16.33
C LEU A 155 3.38 2.61 -17.49
N GLY A 156 3.39 1.37 -18.00
CA GLY A 156 4.33 0.90 -19.02
C GLY A 156 5.79 0.89 -18.55
N LEU A 157 6.00 0.78 -17.24
CA LEU A 157 7.27 0.62 -16.56
C LEU A 157 7.38 -0.82 -16.04
N ALA A 158 8.59 -1.32 -15.74
CA ALA A 158 8.74 -2.64 -15.11
C ALA A 158 9.44 -2.50 -13.74
N ALA A 159 8.80 -1.79 -12.84
CA ALA A 159 9.38 -1.16 -11.65
C ALA A 159 8.86 -1.75 -10.35
N GLU A 160 9.69 -1.75 -9.32
CA GLU A 160 9.26 -1.98 -7.94
C GLU A 160 8.97 -0.62 -7.29
N LEU A 161 7.75 -0.11 -7.47
CA LEU A 161 7.34 1.17 -6.87
C LEU A 161 6.67 0.94 -5.51
N ILE A 162 5.99 1.95 -4.97
CA ILE A 162 5.20 1.82 -3.74
C ILE A 162 3.88 1.11 -4.10
N PRO A 163 3.56 -0.04 -3.50
CA PRO A 163 2.32 -0.72 -3.78
C PRO A 163 1.18 0.12 -3.23
N VAL A 164 -0.01 -0.12 -3.73
CA VAL A 164 -1.20 0.64 -3.32
C VAL A 164 -2.27 -0.36 -2.94
N ILE A 165 -3.07 -0.02 -1.94
CA ILE A 165 -4.31 -0.74 -1.67
C ILE A 165 -5.49 0.24 -1.74
N SER A 166 -6.52 -0.15 -2.46
CA SER A 166 -7.81 0.51 -2.49
C SER A 166 -8.64 0.03 -1.30
N LEU A 167 -9.29 0.96 -0.61
CA LEU A 167 -10.26 0.67 0.43
C LEU A 167 -11.59 1.34 0.07
N PRO A 168 -12.72 0.77 0.47
CA PRO A 168 -14.02 1.29 0.05
C PRO A 168 -14.32 2.65 0.70
N GLU A 169 -14.87 3.58 -0.10
CA GLU A 169 -15.14 4.96 0.32
C GLU A 169 -16.10 5.06 1.53
N TRP A 170 -16.99 4.08 1.75
CA TRP A 170 -17.86 4.10 2.94
C TRP A 170 -17.08 3.96 4.25
N SER A 171 -15.80 3.59 4.23
CA SER A 171 -14.95 3.55 5.44
C SER A 171 -14.90 4.92 6.13
N VAL A 172 -15.23 6.00 5.41
CA VAL A 172 -15.48 7.34 5.95
C VAL A 172 -16.63 7.37 6.97
N ARG A 173 -17.67 6.57 6.76
CA ARG A 173 -18.87 6.49 7.60
C ARG A 173 -18.88 5.23 8.48
N GLU A 174 -18.17 4.19 8.06
CA GLU A 174 -18.13 2.87 8.66
C GLU A 174 -16.69 2.33 8.70
N ALA A 175 -15.87 2.91 9.56
CA ALA A 175 -14.44 2.65 9.73
C ALA A 175 -14.13 1.21 10.14
N TRP A 176 -15.11 0.41 10.58
CA TRP A 176 -14.91 -1.02 10.78
C TRP A 176 -14.62 -1.77 9.46
N TRP A 177 -14.99 -1.21 8.30
CA TRP A 177 -14.59 -1.73 6.99
C TRP A 177 -13.10 -1.62 6.68
N LEU A 178 -12.35 -0.80 7.44
CA LEU A 178 -10.89 -0.76 7.33
C LEU A 178 -10.24 -2.11 7.70
N VAL A 179 -11.00 -3.07 8.25
CA VAL A 179 -10.55 -4.46 8.42
C VAL A 179 -10.14 -5.11 7.10
N ALA A 180 -10.74 -4.70 5.96
CA ALA A 180 -10.35 -5.16 4.62
C ALA A 180 -8.87 -4.91 4.31
N ALA A 181 -8.27 -3.87 4.91
CA ALA A 181 -6.85 -3.57 4.73
C ALA A 181 -5.93 -4.72 5.13
N ALA A 182 -6.34 -5.61 6.05
CA ALA A 182 -5.56 -6.79 6.40
C ALA A 182 -5.45 -7.78 5.24
N HIS A 183 -6.54 -8.02 4.52
CA HIS A 183 -6.59 -8.88 3.34
C HIS A 183 -5.75 -8.29 2.20
N GLU A 184 -5.97 -7.02 1.87
CA GLU A 184 -5.20 -6.34 0.81
C GLU A 184 -3.70 -6.27 1.09
N THR A 185 -3.33 -6.09 2.36
CA THR A 185 -1.91 -6.16 2.76
C THR A 185 -1.35 -7.57 2.55
N GLY A 186 -2.17 -8.61 2.69
CA GLY A 186 -1.82 -10.01 2.41
C GLY A 186 -1.42 -10.23 0.95
N HIS A 187 -2.15 -9.68 -0.01
CA HIS A 187 -1.75 -9.74 -1.43
C HIS A 187 -0.38 -9.10 -1.65
N VAL A 188 -0.15 -7.91 -1.11
CA VAL A 188 1.15 -7.22 -1.25
C VAL A 188 2.26 -8.05 -0.61
N LEU A 189 2.01 -8.66 0.56
CA LEU A 189 2.97 -9.50 1.26
C LEU A 189 3.32 -10.76 0.47
N LEU A 190 2.33 -11.42 -0.15
CA LEU A 190 2.54 -12.60 -0.99
C LEU A 190 3.57 -12.33 -2.08
N HIS A 191 3.46 -11.18 -2.75
CA HIS A 191 4.37 -10.78 -3.81
C HIS A 191 5.74 -10.34 -3.27
N ASP A 192 5.78 -9.51 -2.23
CA ASP A 192 7.05 -8.98 -1.70
C ASP A 192 7.89 -10.03 -0.95
N LEU A 193 7.27 -11.13 -0.52
CA LEU A 193 7.96 -12.30 0.04
C LEU A 193 8.18 -13.43 -0.98
N ASP A 194 7.77 -13.23 -2.24
CA ASP A 194 7.90 -14.18 -3.35
C ASP A 194 7.29 -15.56 -3.07
N LEU A 195 6.11 -15.57 -2.43
CA LEU A 195 5.41 -16.79 -1.98
C LEU A 195 4.41 -17.34 -3.00
N GLY A 196 4.33 -16.73 -4.18
CA GLY A 196 3.30 -17.04 -5.17
C GLY A 196 3.38 -18.48 -5.67
N TYR A 197 4.57 -19.07 -5.76
CA TYR A 197 4.72 -20.46 -6.20
C TYR A 197 4.24 -21.44 -5.14
N GLU A 198 4.69 -21.25 -3.90
CA GLU A 198 4.34 -22.08 -2.76
C GLU A 198 2.83 -22.01 -2.49
N ALA A 199 2.25 -20.81 -2.48
CA ALA A 199 0.81 -20.64 -2.32
C ALA A 199 0.01 -21.35 -3.43
N ARG A 200 0.45 -21.24 -4.70
CA ARG A 200 -0.16 -21.96 -5.85
C ARG A 200 -0.05 -23.47 -5.73
N SER A 201 1.02 -23.99 -5.15
CA SER A 201 1.19 -25.44 -4.94
C SER A 201 0.15 -26.03 -3.97
N VAL A 202 -0.40 -25.20 -3.08
CA VAL A 202 -1.40 -25.60 -2.09
C VAL A 202 -2.83 -25.31 -2.55
N ALA A 203 -3.08 -24.10 -3.06
CA ALA A 203 -4.43 -23.60 -3.34
C ALA A 203 -4.78 -23.46 -4.84
N GLY A 204 -3.84 -23.80 -5.74
CA GLY A 204 -4.05 -23.72 -7.18
C GLY A 204 -4.37 -22.28 -7.61
N ASP A 205 -5.41 -22.13 -8.43
CA ASP A 205 -5.81 -20.83 -8.99
C ASP A 205 -6.36 -19.85 -7.95
N TRP A 206 -6.73 -20.32 -6.75
CA TRP A 206 -7.21 -19.47 -5.66
C TRP A 206 -6.11 -19.00 -4.71
N ALA A 207 -4.84 -19.26 -5.04
CA ALA A 207 -3.72 -19.04 -4.13
C ALA A 207 -3.60 -17.63 -3.57
N GLU A 208 -3.82 -16.60 -4.41
CA GLU A 208 -3.68 -15.21 -3.98
C GLU A 208 -4.77 -14.85 -2.95
N GLU A 209 -6.02 -15.19 -3.23
CA GLU A 209 -7.16 -14.94 -2.35
C GLU A 209 -7.11 -15.73 -1.05
N VAL A 210 -6.78 -17.03 -1.14
CA VAL A 210 -6.70 -17.91 0.03
C VAL A 210 -5.55 -17.47 0.94
N PHE A 211 -4.40 -17.07 0.38
CA PHE A 211 -3.31 -16.53 1.18
C PHE A 211 -3.73 -15.24 1.88
N ALA A 212 -4.35 -14.29 1.15
CA ALA A 212 -4.81 -13.03 1.71
C ALA A 212 -5.86 -13.21 2.82
N ASP A 213 -6.78 -14.16 2.67
CA ASP A 213 -7.78 -14.53 3.68
C ASP A 213 -7.16 -15.13 4.94
N VAL A 214 -6.27 -16.13 4.78
CA VAL A 214 -5.55 -16.75 5.92
C VAL A 214 -4.69 -15.71 6.62
N TYR A 215 -4.00 -14.86 5.86
CA TYR A 215 -3.22 -13.76 6.42
C TYR A 215 -4.10 -12.78 7.22
N ALA A 216 -5.22 -12.34 6.66
CA ALA A 216 -6.16 -11.48 7.37
C ALA A 216 -6.68 -12.13 8.65
N ALA A 217 -7.04 -13.41 8.62
CA ALA A 217 -7.48 -14.16 9.80
C ALA A 217 -6.39 -14.21 10.89
N LEU A 218 -5.12 -14.37 10.54
CA LEU A 218 -4.02 -14.31 11.52
C LEU A 218 -3.84 -12.90 12.10
N MET A 219 -4.02 -11.87 11.26
CA MET A 219 -3.73 -10.49 11.65
C MET A 219 -4.83 -9.87 12.49
N VAL A 220 -6.11 -10.08 12.15
CA VAL A 220 -7.27 -9.44 12.81
C VAL A 220 -8.30 -10.45 13.35
N GLY A 221 -7.99 -11.74 13.32
CA GLY A 221 -8.83 -12.79 13.91
C GLY A 221 -10.17 -12.94 13.20
N PRO A 222 -11.24 -13.35 13.93
CA PRO A 222 -12.57 -13.56 13.37
C PRO A 222 -13.20 -12.33 12.69
N ALA A 223 -12.67 -11.13 12.94
CA ALA A 223 -13.11 -9.91 12.27
C ALA A 223 -12.88 -9.95 10.75
N ALA A 224 -11.90 -10.73 10.28
CA ALA A 224 -11.65 -10.91 8.85
C ALA A 224 -12.83 -11.61 8.16
N ALA A 225 -13.41 -12.64 8.78
CA ALA A 225 -14.55 -13.38 8.20
C ALA A 225 -15.80 -12.49 8.01
N TRP A 226 -15.98 -11.47 8.87
CA TRP A 226 -17.12 -10.56 8.75
C TRP A 226 -17.12 -9.80 7.41
N VAL A 227 -15.98 -9.27 6.96
CA VAL A 227 -15.95 -8.50 5.70
C VAL A 227 -16.28 -9.37 4.50
N VAL A 228 -15.78 -10.61 4.47
CA VAL A 228 -16.08 -11.57 3.40
C VAL A 228 -17.55 -11.97 3.41
N ALA A 229 -18.14 -12.20 4.59
CA ALA A 229 -19.57 -12.48 4.70
C ALA A 229 -20.42 -11.32 4.15
N GLU A 230 -20.04 -10.07 4.45
CA GLU A 230 -20.75 -8.88 3.99
C GLU A 230 -20.64 -8.71 2.46
N LEU A 231 -19.44 -8.86 1.89
CA LEU A 231 -19.23 -8.84 0.43
C LEU A 231 -19.95 -10.00 -0.28
N GLY A 232 -20.14 -11.13 0.41
CA GLY A 232 -20.84 -12.32 -0.07
C GLY A 232 -22.33 -12.13 -0.30
N HIS A 233 -22.96 -11.13 0.34
CA HIS A 233 -24.36 -10.77 0.08
C HIS A 233 -24.57 -10.03 -1.27
N GLY A 234 -23.49 -9.70 -1.99
CA GLY A 234 -23.53 -9.03 -3.28
C GLY A 234 -22.56 -9.60 -4.31
N LEU A 235 -21.38 -9.00 -4.42
CA LEU A 235 -20.49 -9.06 -5.60
C LEU A 235 -19.76 -10.41 -5.81
N THR A 236 -19.60 -11.21 -4.76
CA THR A 236 -18.67 -12.36 -4.79
C THR A 236 -19.34 -13.73 -4.84
N ALA A 237 -20.67 -13.80 -4.84
CA ALA A 237 -21.41 -15.06 -4.68
C ALA A 237 -21.10 -16.13 -5.77
N ASP A 238 -20.80 -15.71 -7.01
CA ASP A 238 -20.62 -16.61 -8.17
C ASP A 238 -19.28 -16.39 -8.91
N SER A 239 -18.26 -15.83 -8.24
CA SER A 239 -16.98 -15.53 -8.90
C SER A 239 -16.09 -16.77 -9.02
N LEU A 240 -15.57 -17.03 -10.23
CA LEU A 240 -14.57 -18.09 -10.47
C LEU A 240 -13.22 -17.80 -9.81
N TYR A 241 -12.98 -16.55 -9.42
CA TYR A 241 -11.74 -16.10 -8.79
C TYR A 241 -11.67 -16.47 -7.29
N TYR A 242 -12.79 -16.81 -6.67
CA TYR A 242 -12.86 -17.12 -5.25
C TYR A 242 -13.34 -18.54 -5.00
N PRO A 243 -12.91 -19.17 -3.88
CA PRO A 243 -13.62 -20.33 -3.35
C PRO A 243 -15.10 -19.96 -3.06
N PRO A 244 -16.02 -20.94 -3.09
CA PRO A 244 -17.40 -20.74 -2.63
C PRO A 244 -17.45 -20.11 -1.23
N LEU A 245 -18.43 -19.24 -0.97
CA LEU A 245 -18.48 -18.41 0.25
C LEU A 245 -18.41 -19.24 1.54
N ASP A 246 -19.14 -20.35 1.63
CA ASP A 246 -19.12 -21.25 2.80
C ASP A 246 -17.71 -21.81 3.07
N ARG A 247 -17.02 -22.20 2.00
CA ARG A 247 -15.63 -22.65 2.08
C ARG A 247 -14.68 -21.50 2.45
N ARG A 248 -14.87 -20.31 1.86
CA ARG A 248 -14.07 -19.13 2.15
C ARG A 248 -14.19 -18.73 3.63
N LEU A 249 -15.39 -18.76 4.20
CA LEU A 249 -15.61 -18.55 5.63
C LEU A 249 -14.92 -19.62 6.49
N SER A 250 -15.00 -20.90 6.11
CA SER A 250 -14.26 -22.00 6.80
C SER A 250 -12.74 -21.80 6.76
N ILE A 251 -12.20 -21.28 5.65
CA ILE A 251 -10.77 -20.90 5.53
C ILE A 251 -10.42 -19.79 6.52
N MET A 252 -11.24 -18.74 6.62
CA MET A 252 -11.00 -17.60 7.51
C MET A 252 -11.20 -17.93 9.00
N GLU A 253 -12.02 -18.94 9.30
CA GLU A 253 -12.12 -19.54 10.63
C GLU A 253 -10.93 -20.47 10.95
N LEU A 254 -10.03 -20.68 9.98
CA LEU A 254 -8.89 -21.59 10.04
C LEU A 254 -9.29 -23.05 10.30
N ALA A 255 -10.50 -23.44 9.86
CA ALA A 255 -11.06 -24.78 10.00
C ALA A 255 -10.92 -25.63 8.73
N ASP A 256 -10.71 -25.00 7.57
CA ASP A 256 -10.51 -25.70 6.29
C ASP A 256 -9.09 -26.31 6.19
N PRO A 257 -8.94 -27.54 5.64
CA PRO A 257 -7.62 -28.14 5.40
C PRO A 257 -6.68 -27.29 4.54
N LEU A 258 -7.23 -26.46 3.64
CA LEU A 258 -6.46 -25.53 2.83
C LEU A 258 -5.84 -24.42 3.68
N ALA A 259 -6.58 -23.92 4.67
CA ALA A 259 -6.04 -22.98 5.64
C ALA A 259 -4.91 -23.63 6.44
N ALA A 260 -5.08 -24.88 6.89
CA ALA A 260 -4.03 -25.61 7.59
C ALA A 260 -2.74 -25.71 6.76
N ALA A 261 -2.86 -26.07 5.48
CA ALA A 261 -1.71 -26.14 4.57
C ALA A 261 -1.07 -24.76 4.30
N MET A 262 -1.85 -23.67 4.25
CA MET A 262 -1.31 -22.31 4.19
C MET A 262 -0.55 -21.90 5.44
N LEU A 263 -1.03 -22.30 6.63
CA LEU A 263 -0.38 -21.99 7.89
C LEU A 263 0.99 -22.68 8.01
N ASP A 264 1.16 -23.82 7.35
CA ASP A 264 2.41 -24.58 7.30
C ASP A 264 3.43 -23.98 6.30
N LEU A 265 3.08 -22.96 5.52
CA LEU A 265 4.04 -22.28 4.64
C LEU A 265 5.15 -21.63 5.46
N GLU A 266 6.39 -22.00 5.17
CA GLU A 266 7.58 -21.43 5.78
C GLU A 266 8.12 -20.26 4.96
N VAL A 267 8.38 -19.15 5.64
CA VAL A 267 9.07 -18.00 5.06
C VAL A 267 10.35 -17.75 5.84
N GLY A 268 11.50 -17.96 5.20
CA GLY A 268 12.79 -17.81 5.87
C GLY A 268 12.94 -18.69 7.13
N GLY A 269 12.32 -19.87 7.14
CA GLY A 269 12.33 -20.81 8.27
C GLY A 269 11.36 -20.45 9.40
N VAL A 270 10.41 -19.53 9.17
CA VAL A 270 9.35 -19.18 10.12
C VAL A 270 8.00 -19.52 9.49
N PRO A 271 7.13 -20.30 10.15
CA PRO A 271 5.80 -20.59 9.64
C PRO A 271 4.92 -19.32 9.64
N LEU A 272 3.92 -19.25 8.76
CA LEU A 272 3.08 -18.08 8.57
C LEU A 272 2.46 -17.52 9.89
N PRO A 273 1.95 -18.33 10.83
CA PRO A 273 1.50 -17.84 12.14
C PRO A 273 2.59 -17.12 12.95
N GLY A 274 3.84 -17.57 12.83
CA GLY A 274 4.99 -16.95 13.49
C GLY A 274 5.25 -15.54 12.97
N LEU A 275 4.95 -15.28 11.69
CA LEU A 275 5.11 -13.96 11.07
C LEU A 275 4.06 -12.96 11.56
N ALA A 276 2.81 -13.40 11.71
CA ALA A 276 1.69 -12.53 12.10
C ALA A 276 1.74 -12.08 13.57
N GLY A 277 2.42 -12.87 14.42
CA GLY A 277 2.40 -12.70 15.86
C GLY A 277 1.03 -13.04 16.47
N VAL A 278 0.87 -12.80 17.77
CA VAL A 278 -0.37 -13.15 18.49
C VAL A 278 -1.28 -11.94 18.63
N LEU A 279 -2.52 -12.07 18.15
CA LEU A 279 -3.60 -11.12 18.45
C LEU A 279 -4.09 -11.32 19.89
N ASP A 280 -4.01 -10.27 20.72
CA ASP A 280 -4.46 -10.34 22.12
C ASP A 280 -6.00 -10.30 22.19
N ALA A 281 -6.61 -11.49 22.23
CA ALA A 281 -8.06 -11.65 22.32
C ALA A 281 -8.67 -10.98 23.57
N ARG A 282 -7.92 -10.87 24.68
CA ARG A 282 -8.41 -10.18 25.90
C ARG A 282 -8.48 -8.68 25.66
N LEU A 283 -7.50 -8.13 24.95
CA LEU A 283 -7.51 -6.72 24.56
C LEU A 283 -8.65 -6.41 23.59
N VAL A 284 -8.85 -7.28 22.59
CA VAL A 284 -9.99 -7.16 21.66
C VAL A 284 -11.31 -7.11 22.43
N ALA A 285 -11.57 -8.09 23.30
CA ALA A 285 -12.80 -8.14 24.09
C ALA A 285 -13.01 -6.91 24.99
N ALA A 286 -11.93 -6.43 25.64
CA ALA A 286 -11.99 -5.23 26.48
C ALA A 286 -12.32 -3.96 25.68
N TRP A 287 -11.74 -3.82 24.49
CA TRP A 287 -12.00 -2.68 23.63
C TRP A 287 -13.35 -2.76 22.92
N THR A 288 -13.90 -3.95 22.63
CA THR A 288 -15.25 -4.08 22.04
C THR A 288 -16.30 -3.36 22.88
N GLY A 289 -16.32 -3.59 24.19
CA GLY A 289 -17.25 -2.88 25.09
C GLY A 289 -16.95 -1.39 25.19
N SER A 290 -15.67 -1.01 25.16
CA SER A 290 -15.25 0.38 25.26
C SER A 290 -15.61 1.18 24.01
N LEU A 291 -15.44 0.63 22.80
CA LEU A 291 -15.72 1.32 21.55
C LEU A 291 -17.20 1.65 21.37
N ALA A 292 -18.11 0.94 22.05
CA ALA A 292 -19.54 1.18 21.99
C ALA A 292 -20.01 2.36 22.86
N VAL A 293 -19.17 2.88 23.78
CA VAL A 293 -19.51 4.02 24.64
C VAL A 293 -18.92 5.32 24.11
N ALA A 294 -19.54 6.45 24.43
CA ALA A 294 -18.98 7.77 24.13
C ALA A 294 -17.70 8.02 24.93
N ASP A 295 -16.69 8.60 24.30
CA ASP A 295 -15.42 9.03 24.89
C ASP A 295 -14.72 7.96 25.76
N PRO A 296 -14.43 6.77 25.21
CA PRO A 296 -13.86 5.69 25.98
C PRO A 296 -12.41 5.95 26.39
N VAL A 297 -12.06 5.45 27.57
CA VAL A 297 -10.66 5.39 28.01
C VAL A 297 -10.01 4.15 27.43
N ILE A 298 -9.34 4.30 26.29
CA ILE A 298 -8.55 3.23 25.67
C ILE A 298 -7.12 3.25 26.22
N THR A 299 -6.72 2.17 26.89
CA THR A 299 -5.34 1.95 27.37
C THR A 299 -4.55 1.10 26.40
N LYS A 300 -3.21 1.04 26.53
CA LYS A 300 -2.30 0.20 25.71
C LYS A 300 -2.29 0.49 24.20
N VAL A 301 -2.67 1.70 23.77
CA VAL A 301 -2.66 2.07 22.34
C VAL A 301 -1.27 1.94 21.69
N GLY A 302 -0.17 2.12 22.43
CA GLY A 302 1.19 2.06 21.86
C GLY A 302 1.76 0.66 21.55
N ALA A 303 1.06 -0.44 21.86
CA ALA A 303 1.58 -1.79 21.60
C ALA A 303 1.55 -2.13 20.10
N ARG A 304 2.50 -2.96 19.64
CA ARG A 304 2.69 -3.26 18.20
C ARG A 304 1.45 -3.83 17.49
N GLY A 305 0.68 -4.67 18.18
CA GLY A 305 -0.57 -5.25 17.67
C GLY A 305 -1.82 -4.40 17.94
N SER A 306 -1.69 -3.20 18.51
CA SER A 306 -2.84 -2.40 18.96
C SER A 306 -3.74 -1.97 17.80
N ALA A 307 -3.21 -1.62 16.63
CA ALA A 307 -4.09 -1.25 15.51
C ALA A 307 -4.95 -2.43 15.05
N ARG A 308 -4.37 -3.65 15.01
CA ARG A 308 -5.07 -4.89 14.66
C ARG A 308 -6.12 -5.28 15.69
N ALA A 309 -5.79 -5.19 16.97
CA ALA A 309 -6.75 -5.44 18.04
C ALA A 309 -7.89 -4.41 18.05
N MET A 310 -7.59 -3.14 17.74
CA MET A 310 -8.57 -2.05 17.70
C MET A 310 -9.56 -2.25 16.57
N ILE A 311 -9.09 -2.53 15.35
CA ILE A 311 -10.00 -2.75 14.23
C ILE A 311 -10.84 -4.03 14.42
N ALA A 312 -10.25 -5.10 14.97
CA ALA A 312 -10.99 -6.32 15.31
C ALA A 312 -12.08 -6.05 16.37
N ALA A 313 -11.76 -5.27 17.40
CA ALA A 313 -12.72 -4.86 18.42
C ALA A 313 -13.84 -3.99 17.83
N GLY A 314 -13.50 -3.10 16.88
CA GLY A 314 -14.44 -2.26 16.16
C GLY A 314 -15.43 -3.05 15.32
N VAL A 315 -14.96 -4.05 14.58
CA VAL A 315 -15.82 -4.99 13.84
C VAL A 315 -16.75 -5.73 14.80
N ALA A 316 -16.25 -6.21 15.94
CA ALA A 316 -17.09 -6.89 16.94
C ALA A 316 -18.15 -5.96 17.56
N ALA A 317 -17.85 -4.67 17.71
CA ALA A 317 -18.76 -3.67 18.30
C ALA A 317 -19.68 -2.97 17.28
N ARG A 318 -19.46 -3.16 15.98
CA ARG A 318 -20.01 -2.39 14.85
C ARG A 318 -21.51 -2.07 14.93
N GLY A 319 -21.92 -1.04 14.19
CA GLY A 319 -23.33 -0.67 14.01
C GLY A 319 -23.80 0.59 14.76
N GLY A 320 -22.88 1.35 15.36
CA GLY A 320 -23.21 2.58 16.08
C GLY A 320 -22.25 3.76 15.79
N PRO A 321 -22.73 5.02 15.90
CA PRO A 321 -21.92 6.21 15.65
C PRO A 321 -20.76 6.38 16.65
N ALA A 322 -20.89 5.86 17.86
CA ALA A 322 -19.81 5.86 18.86
C ALA A 322 -18.62 5.03 18.38
N VAL A 323 -18.86 3.82 17.85
CA VAL A 323 -17.81 2.95 17.32
C VAL A 323 -17.07 3.64 16.19
N GLN A 324 -17.81 4.28 15.29
CA GLN A 324 -17.21 5.06 14.20
C GLN A 324 -16.28 6.16 14.71
N ALA A 325 -16.79 7.03 15.58
CA ALA A 325 -16.04 8.14 16.13
C ALA A 325 -14.79 7.66 16.88
N ASN A 326 -14.94 6.60 17.67
CA ASN A 326 -13.86 6.04 18.49
C ASN A 326 -12.77 5.38 17.62
N LEU A 327 -13.13 4.63 16.58
CA LEU A 327 -12.15 4.07 15.65
C LEU A 327 -11.33 5.17 14.98
N LEU A 328 -11.98 6.20 14.44
CA LEU A 328 -11.29 7.32 13.80
C LEU A 328 -10.41 8.12 14.77
N ALA A 329 -10.81 8.25 16.04
CA ALA A 329 -10.05 8.97 17.05
C ALA A 329 -8.84 8.17 17.59
N HIS A 330 -8.96 6.84 17.71
CA HIS A 330 -7.97 6.02 18.41
C HIS A 330 -7.05 5.22 17.49
N LEU A 331 -7.51 4.76 16.31
CA LEU A 331 -6.66 4.00 15.39
C LEU A 331 -5.39 4.76 15.00
N PRO A 332 -5.42 6.07 14.64
CA PRO A 332 -4.21 6.83 14.29
C PRO A 332 -3.15 6.87 15.40
N ARG A 333 -3.55 6.62 16.65
CA ARG A 333 -2.68 6.65 17.84
C ARG A 333 -2.15 5.26 18.21
N CYS A 334 -2.52 4.23 17.45
CA CYS A 334 -2.15 2.86 17.74
C CYS A 334 -0.74 2.51 17.24
N GLY A 335 -0.10 1.59 17.95
CA GLY A 335 1.25 1.11 17.65
C GLY A 335 2.35 2.09 18.03
N PRO A 336 3.62 1.67 17.91
CA PRO A 336 4.76 2.54 18.15
C PRO A 336 4.87 3.64 17.08
N GLU A 337 5.67 4.66 17.39
CA GLU A 337 6.16 5.61 16.38
C GLU A 337 6.94 4.89 15.27
N GLY A 338 7.04 5.52 14.09
CA GLY A 338 7.72 4.94 12.92
C GLY A 338 6.98 5.17 11.61
N THR A 339 7.56 4.67 10.52
CA THR A 339 7.04 4.79 9.16
C THR A 339 6.37 3.50 8.68
N MET A 340 5.70 3.59 7.54
CA MET A 340 5.15 2.47 6.79
C MET A 340 6.28 1.78 6.01
N GLY A 341 6.99 0.89 6.70
CA GLY A 341 8.19 0.22 6.22
C GLY A 341 9.49 0.81 6.75
N SER A 342 10.59 0.10 6.53
CA SER A 342 11.94 0.50 6.93
C SER A 342 12.64 1.24 5.79
N THR A 343 13.64 2.08 6.11
CA THR A 343 14.46 2.69 5.06
C THR A 343 15.22 1.61 4.31
N LEU A 344 14.92 1.42 3.01
CA LEU A 344 15.88 0.81 2.09
C LEU A 344 17.25 1.47 2.30
N SER A 345 18.32 0.68 2.15
CA SER A 345 19.63 1.30 2.10
C SER A 345 19.65 2.28 0.92
N ARG A 346 20.27 3.44 1.10
CA ARG A 346 20.45 4.40 -0.01
C ARG A 346 20.95 3.74 -1.30
N PRO A 347 21.91 2.77 -1.26
CA PRO A 347 22.29 1.97 -2.43
C PRO A 347 21.14 1.20 -3.10
N GLY A 348 20.18 0.66 -2.34
CA GLY A 348 19.02 -0.05 -2.88
C GLY A 348 18.06 0.89 -3.62
N VAL A 349 17.80 2.07 -3.03
CA VAL A 349 16.98 3.11 -3.69
C VAL A 349 17.67 3.64 -4.94
N ASP A 350 18.98 3.89 -4.89
CA ASP A 350 19.77 4.32 -6.05
C ASP A 350 19.75 3.27 -7.16
N ALA A 351 19.91 1.99 -6.83
CA ALA A 351 19.85 0.90 -7.81
C ALA A 351 18.48 0.80 -8.49
N LEU A 352 17.38 0.97 -7.74
CA LEU A 352 16.03 1.06 -8.28
C LEU A 352 15.92 2.26 -9.23
N ALA A 353 16.30 3.45 -8.76
CA ALA A 353 16.23 4.70 -9.53
C ALA A 353 17.02 4.59 -10.85
N ASP A 354 18.21 3.99 -10.83
CA ASP A 354 19.04 3.77 -12.01
C ASP A 354 18.40 2.79 -12.99
N ARG A 355 17.80 1.70 -12.48
CA ARG A 355 17.09 0.71 -13.31
C ARG A 355 15.90 1.34 -14.04
N LEU A 356 15.16 2.21 -13.36
CA LEU A 356 14.01 2.92 -13.94
C LEU A 356 14.42 4.00 -14.91
N THR A 357 15.48 4.74 -14.60
CA THR A 357 16.07 5.74 -15.49
C THR A 357 16.49 5.09 -16.81
N ARG A 358 17.17 3.93 -16.77
CA ARG A 358 17.54 3.19 -17.99
C ARG A 358 16.34 2.73 -18.83
N ARG A 359 15.18 2.51 -18.23
CA ARG A 359 13.98 2.08 -18.97
C ARG A 359 13.21 3.22 -19.61
N VAL A 360 13.24 4.41 -19.02
CA VAL A 360 12.60 5.59 -19.62
C VAL A 360 13.49 6.29 -20.64
N LEU A 361 14.80 6.07 -20.61
CA LEU A 361 15.70 6.61 -21.62
C LEU A 361 15.71 5.74 -22.88
N PRO A 362 15.58 6.34 -24.08
CA PRO A 362 15.67 5.64 -25.37
C PRO A 362 17.10 5.29 -25.79
#